data_AF-A0A6A4GYW0-F1
#
_entry.id   AF-A0A6A4GYW0-F1
#
_cell.length_a   1.000
_cell.length_b   1.000
_cell.length_c   1.000
_cell.angle_alpha   90.00
_cell.angle_beta   90.00
_cell.angle_gamma   90.00
#
_symmetry.space_group_name_H-M   'P 1'
#
loop_
_entity.id
_entity.type
_entity.pdbx_description
1 polymer ?
#
loop_
_entity_poly.entity_id
_entity_poly.type
_entity_poly.pdbx_seq_one_letter_code
_entity_poly.pdbx_strand_id
1 'polypeptide(L)'
;MKLDLPLLARTFDLQPRERVIFDGRLKNGTSTTAGTAGCSEGEDCLFLDVWAPSNAVEGGEKLPVLFWNYGGGWVSGSKNEETPEVFSLNVAAYDAWKAMEWTYTYISKLGGDPELITNWGFSAGGSQVVISLTTFGGHEWTPRFKRAVINSPGWFPGSGHAQAEQFLQNVTKLVGGCPVSTSETIACLRNVDYATLLAASESITDTYGYQM
;
A
#
# COMPACT_ATOMS: atom_id res chain seq x y z
N MET A 1 -29.42 6.50 -5.61
CA MET A 1 -28.81 7.46 -4.68
C MET A 1 -27.32 7.49 -5.01
N LYS A 2 -26.87 8.49 -5.76
CA LYS A 2 -25.45 8.64 -6.11
C LYS A 2 -24.74 9.20 -4.87
N LEU A 3 -23.84 8.43 -4.28
CA LEU A 3 -22.87 8.99 -3.33
C LEU A 3 -21.76 9.63 -4.16
N ASP A 4 -21.85 10.94 -4.34
CA ASP A 4 -20.68 11.74 -4.67
C ASP A 4 -19.75 11.73 -3.45
N LEU A 5 -18.58 11.10 -3.59
CA LEU A 5 -17.45 11.19 -2.65
C LEU A 5 -16.35 12.10 -3.25
N PRO A 6 -16.55 13.42 -3.35
CA PRO A 6 -15.49 14.32 -3.75
C PRO A 6 -14.80 14.79 -2.47
N LEU A 7 -13.74 14.13 -1.99
CA LEU A 7 -12.78 14.72 -1.02
C LEU A 7 -11.56 13.84 -0.68
N LEU A 8 -11.37 12.66 -1.29
CA LEU A 8 -10.20 11.79 -1.03
C LEU A 8 -9.24 11.58 -2.22
N ALA A 9 -9.54 12.16 -3.38
CA ALA A 9 -8.60 12.13 -4.49
C ALA A 9 -7.59 13.28 -4.35
N ARG A 10 -6.49 13.07 -3.62
CA ARG A 10 -5.23 13.69 -4.09
C ARG A 10 -5.05 13.15 -5.51
N THR A 11 -4.90 14.06 -6.46
CA THR A 11 -4.52 13.72 -7.83
C THR A 11 -3.26 12.85 -7.75
N PHE A 12 -3.42 11.57 -8.11
CA PHE A 12 -2.31 10.66 -8.30
C PHE A 12 -1.43 11.24 -9.42
N ASP A 13 -0.28 11.83 -9.07
CA ASP A 13 0.77 12.13 -10.03
C ASP A 13 1.52 10.83 -10.36
N LEU A 14 0.79 9.86 -10.92
CA LEU A 14 1.35 8.73 -11.64
C LEU A 14 1.69 9.16 -13.08
N GLN A 15 2.17 10.40 -13.26
CA GLN A 15 2.82 10.72 -14.52
C GLN A 15 4.03 9.78 -14.65
N PRO A 16 4.30 9.27 -15.87
CA PRO A 16 5.54 8.58 -16.14
C PRO A 16 6.65 9.62 -16.00
N ARG A 17 7.10 9.90 -14.77
CA ARG A 17 8.32 10.65 -14.55
C ARG A 17 9.42 9.76 -15.10
N GLU A 18 9.98 10.22 -16.21
CA GLU A 18 11.08 9.60 -16.94
C GLU A 18 12.22 9.28 -15.98
N ARG A 19 12.23 8.04 -15.49
CA ARG A 19 13.44 7.26 -15.18
C ARG A 19 13.02 5.84 -14.83
N VAL A 20 12.65 5.09 -15.87
CA VAL A 20 12.90 3.64 -15.83
C VAL A 20 14.42 3.50 -15.90
N ILE A 21 15.09 3.48 -14.74
CA ILE A 21 16.51 3.10 -14.69
C ILE A 21 16.54 1.59 -14.83
N PHE A 22 16.61 1.11 -16.08
CA PHE A 22 17.16 -0.21 -16.35
C PHE A 22 18.66 -0.16 -16.11
N ASP A 23 19.11 -0.34 -14.86
CA ASP A 23 20.45 -0.85 -14.63
C ASP A 23 20.32 -2.38 -14.68
N GLY A 24 20.76 -2.97 -15.79
CA GLY A 24 20.75 -4.42 -16.06
C GLY A 24 21.69 -5.20 -15.15
N ARG A 25 21.64 -4.98 -13.85
CA ARG A 25 22.41 -5.68 -12.83
C ARG A 25 21.45 -6.38 -11.89
N LEU A 26 21.59 -7.70 -11.81
CA LEU A 26 21.11 -8.49 -10.67
C LEU A 26 21.65 -7.81 -9.40
N LYS A 27 20.81 -7.07 -8.67
CA LYS A 27 21.21 -6.47 -7.40
C LYS A 27 21.26 -7.57 -6.36
N ASN A 28 22.47 -8.07 -6.13
CA ASN A 28 22.78 -8.96 -5.02
C ASN A 28 22.81 -8.13 -3.72
N GLY A 29 21.68 -8.04 -3.04
CA GLY A 29 21.54 -7.81 -1.59
C GLY A 29 22.09 -6.53 -0.92
N THR A 30 22.85 -5.67 -1.58
CA THR A 30 23.40 -4.45 -0.95
C THR A 30 23.63 -3.34 -1.97
N SER A 31 22.96 -2.19 -1.83
CA SER A 31 23.50 -0.83 -2.03
C SER A 31 22.38 0.18 -2.30
N THR A 32 22.11 0.98 -1.27
CA THR A 32 22.06 2.45 -1.31
C THR A 32 22.25 3.08 -2.70
N THR A 33 21.14 3.48 -3.32
CA THR A 33 21.12 4.53 -4.33
C THR A 33 20.06 5.53 -3.90
N ALA A 34 20.51 6.73 -3.53
CA ALA A 34 19.69 7.87 -3.15
C ALA A 34 18.57 8.11 -4.19
N GLY A 35 17.33 7.81 -3.83
CA GLY A 35 16.17 7.99 -4.72
C GLY A 35 15.04 6.98 -4.52
N THR A 36 15.29 5.83 -3.89
CA THR A 36 14.22 4.96 -3.37
C THR A 36 14.09 5.21 -1.87
N ALA A 37 13.42 6.29 -1.48
CA ALA A 37 13.04 6.47 -0.09
C ALA A 37 12.23 5.24 0.33
N GLY A 38 12.70 4.50 1.33
CA GLY A 38 11.81 3.63 2.09
C GLY A 38 10.77 4.51 2.77
N CYS A 39 9.61 3.95 3.13
CA CYS A 39 8.62 4.67 3.94
C CYS A 39 9.18 5.10 5.33
N SER A 40 10.45 4.80 5.64
CA SER A 40 11.23 5.28 6.80
C SER A 40 11.52 6.76 6.79
N GLU A 41 11.71 7.34 5.61
CA GLU A 41 12.32 8.67 5.45
C GLU A 41 11.31 9.73 4.98
N GLY A 42 10.05 9.34 4.73
CA GLY A 42 8.96 10.27 4.37
C GLY A 42 7.66 9.60 3.90
N GLU A 43 6.63 10.42 3.67
CA GLU A 43 5.29 9.98 3.23
C GLU A 43 5.17 9.68 1.73
N ASP A 44 6.15 10.11 0.91
CA ASP A 44 6.17 9.81 -0.53
C ASP A 44 6.78 8.41 -0.74
N CYS A 45 5.95 7.37 -0.55
CA CYS A 45 6.43 5.99 -0.63
C CYS A 45 5.57 5.03 -1.48
N LEU A 46 4.59 5.55 -2.23
CA LEU A 46 3.74 4.77 -3.14
C LEU A 46 4.45 4.43 -4.46
N PHE A 47 5.31 3.43 -4.39
CA PHE A 47 6.11 2.96 -5.53
C PHE A 47 5.92 1.47 -5.79
N LEU A 48 6.08 1.07 -7.04
CA LEU A 48 6.17 -0.33 -7.46
C LEU A 48 7.40 -0.50 -8.35
N ASP A 49 7.95 -1.72 -8.34
CA ASP A 49 9.03 -2.12 -9.23
C ASP A 49 8.51 -3.13 -10.25
N VAL A 50 9.07 -3.12 -11.46
CA VAL A 50 8.75 -4.08 -12.51
C VAL A 50 10.02 -4.74 -13.01
N TRP A 51 10.05 -6.07 -12.95
CA TRP A 51 11.11 -6.89 -13.52
C TRP A 51 10.55 -7.70 -14.68
N ALA A 52 11.20 -7.59 -15.84
CA ALA A 52 10.83 -8.31 -17.04
C ALA A 52 12.10 -8.74 -17.82
N PRO A 53 12.04 -9.82 -18.60
CA PRO A 53 13.09 -10.15 -19.57
C PRO A 53 13.37 -8.96 -20.49
N SER A 54 14.63 -8.73 -20.87
CA SER A 54 15.02 -7.57 -21.69
C SER A 54 14.32 -7.52 -23.05
N ASN A 55 13.94 -8.67 -23.57
CA ASN A 55 13.23 -8.82 -24.85
C ASN A 55 11.69 -8.85 -24.71
N ALA A 56 11.13 -8.61 -23.52
CA ALA A 56 9.69 -8.72 -23.27
C ALA A 56 8.83 -7.76 -24.13
N VAL A 57 9.43 -6.68 -24.65
CA VAL A 57 8.75 -5.65 -25.46
C VAL A 57 9.04 -5.75 -26.96
N GLU A 58 9.85 -6.72 -27.39
CA GLU A 58 10.33 -6.84 -28.79
C GLU A 58 9.33 -7.51 -29.76
N GLY A 59 8.03 -7.48 -29.45
CA GLY A 59 6.96 -7.95 -30.36
C GLY A 59 6.59 -9.44 -30.24
N GLY A 60 6.92 -10.10 -29.11
CA GLY A 60 6.52 -11.47 -28.79
C GLY A 60 5.17 -11.60 -28.08
N GLU A 61 4.82 -12.84 -27.71
CA GLU A 61 3.63 -13.14 -26.89
C GLU A 61 3.70 -12.40 -25.55
N LYS A 62 2.54 -11.94 -25.06
CA LYS A 62 2.45 -11.28 -23.76
C LYS A 62 2.71 -12.28 -22.64
N LEU A 63 3.53 -11.87 -21.68
CA LEU A 63 4.01 -12.73 -20.61
C LEU A 63 3.01 -12.79 -19.43
N PRO A 64 2.84 -13.94 -18.77
CA PRO A 64 2.14 -13.99 -17.48
C PRO A 64 2.77 -13.03 -16.47
N VAL A 65 1.94 -12.40 -15.64
CA VAL A 65 2.38 -11.38 -14.67
C VAL A 65 2.21 -11.93 -13.27
N LEU A 66 3.23 -11.76 -12.44
CA LEU A 66 3.19 -12.06 -11.01
C LEU A 66 3.19 -10.74 -10.24
N PHE A 67 2.10 -10.46 -9.53
CA PHE A 67 1.96 -9.28 -8.69
C PHE A 67 2.18 -9.68 -7.23
N TRP A 68 3.20 -9.13 -6.58
CA TRP A 68 3.62 -9.50 -5.23
C TRP A 68 3.22 -8.44 -4.20
N ASN A 69 2.59 -8.88 -3.11
CA ASN A 69 2.27 -8.07 -1.93
C ASN A 69 3.16 -8.51 -0.76
N TYR A 70 3.92 -7.57 -0.21
CA TYR A 70 4.82 -7.81 0.93
C TYR A 70 4.06 -7.96 2.26
N GLY A 71 4.78 -8.45 3.28
CA GLY A 71 4.24 -8.73 4.62
C GLY A 71 4.30 -7.51 5.54
N GLY A 72 4.68 -7.71 6.80
CA GLY A 72 4.94 -6.60 7.75
C GLY A 72 3.77 -6.21 8.67
N GLY A 73 2.78 -7.09 8.82
CA GLY A 73 1.75 -6.97 9.85
C GLY A 73 0.91 -5.70 9.76
N TRP A 74 0.79 -5.13 8.56
CA TRP A 74 0.15 -3.85 8.25
C TRP A 74 0.87 -2.61 8.79
N VAL A 75 1.67 -2.76 9.85
CA VAL A 75 2.38 -1.65 10.54
C VAL A 75 3.75 -1.35 9.95
N SER A 76 4.18 -2.15 8.98
CA SER A 76 5.50 -2.08 8.38
C SER A 76 5.52 -2.81 7.05
N GLY A 77 6.63 -2.63 6.33
CA GLY A 77 6.90 -3.28 5.06
C GLY A 77 7.15 -2.26 3.97
N SER A 78 7.86 -2.66 2.93
CA SER A 78 8.03 -1.88 1.71
C SER A 78 8.53 -2.80 0.60
N LYS A 79 8.58 -2.32 -0.65
CA LYS A 79 9.25 -3.08 -1.73
C LYS A 79 10.75 -3.33 -1.49
N ASN A 80 11.36 -2.65 -0.51
CA ASN A 80 12.79 -2.71 -0.16
C ASN A 80 13.08 -3.29 1.26
N GLU A 81 12.04 -3.65 2.03
CA GLU A 81 11.99 -3.96 3.49
C GLU A 81 13.26 -3.72 4.36
N GLU A 82 13.31 -2.59 5.07
CA GLU A 82 13.06 -2.45 6.52
C GLU A 82 12.42 -1.06 6.72
N THR A 83 11.29 -0.93 7.45
CA THR A 83 10.77 0.26 8.22
C THR A 83 9.23 0.35 8.35
N PRO A 84 8.68 1.09 9.35
CA PRO A 84 7.26 1.09 9.69
C PRO A 84 6.38 2.03 8.83
N GLU A 85 5.08 1.71 8.73
CA GLU A 85 4.01 2.49 8.06
C GLU A 85 2.92 2.91 9.07
N VAL A 86 2.24 4.04 8.81
CA VAL A 86 1.24 4.69 9.68
C VAL A 86 -0.14 4.73 9.01
N PHE A 87 -1.21 4.59 9.81
CA PHE A 87 -2.53 4.21 9.34
C PHE A 87 -3.58 5.32 9.23
N SER A 88 -4.47 5.13 8.26
CA SER A 88 -5.91 5.44 8.31
C SER A 88 -6.69 4.20 7.85
N LEU A 89 -7.99 4.10 8.16
CA LEU A 89 -8.77 2.89 7.89
C LEU A 89 -8.61 2.40 6.43
N ASN A 90 -8.03 1.21 6.28
CA ASN A 90 -7.80 0.49 5.01
C ASN A 90 -7.01 1.25 3.93
N VAL A 91 -6.30 2.33 4.22
CA VAL A 91 -5.54 3.08 3.19
C VAL A 91 -4.52 2.19 2.47
N ALA A 92 -3.77 1.37 3.21
CA ALA A 92 -2.83 0.40 2.63
C ALA A 92 -3.53 -0.62 1.70
N ALA A 93 -4.76 -1.03 2.00
CA ALA A 93 -5.53 -1.91 1.12
C ALA A 93 -6.00 -1.18 -0.15
N TYR A 94 -6.34 0.11 -0.04
CA TYR A 94 -6.62 0.96 -1.21
C TYR A 94 -5.36 1.18 -2.06
N ASP A 95 -4.19 1.34 -1.44
CA ASP A 95 -2.92 1.51 -2.15
C ASP A 95 -2.55 0.25 -2.93
N ALA A 96 -2.69 -0.93 -2.31
CA ALA A 96 -2.52 -2.22 -2.98
C ALA A 96 -3.49 -2.38 -4.16
N TRP A 97 -4.75 -1.94 -4.00
CA TRP A 97 -5.72 -1.91 -5.09
C TRP A 97 -5.30 -0.96 -6.21
N LYS A 98 -4.82 0.24 -5.90
CA LYS A 98 -4.34 1.21 -6.90
C LYS A 98 -3.11 0.70 -7.66
N ALA A 99 -2.19 0.02 -6.99
CA ALA A 99 -1.05 -0.63 -7.62
C ALA A 99 -1.50 -1.76 -8.57
N MET A 100 -2.53 -2.52 -8.20
CA MET A 100 -3.12 -3.54 -9.06
C MET A 100 -3.83 -2.92 -10.29
N GLU A 101 -4.60 -1.83 -10.12
CA GLU A 101 -5.22 -1.11 -11.24
C GLU A 101 -4.17 -0.54 -12.20
N TRP A 102 -3.08 0.02 -11.66
CA TRP A 102 -1.94 0.45 -12.45
C TRP A 102 -1.36 -0.71 -13.25
N THR A 103 -1.13 -1.86 -12.61
CA THR A 103 -0.58 -3.06 -13.25
C THR A 103 -1.48 -3.51 -14.39
N TYR A 104 -2.78 -3.68 -14.12
CA TYR A 104 -3.76 -4.06 -15.14
C TYR A 104 -3.79 -3.09 -16.33
N THR A 105 -3.64 -1.79 -16.07
CA THR A 105 -3.71 -0.76 -17.10
C THR A 105 -2.43 -0.69 -17.94
N TYR A 106 -1.25 -0.87 -17.34
CA TYR A 106 0.03 -0.51 -17.95
C TYR A 106 0.98 -1.68 -18.23
N ILE A 107 0.79 -2.86 -17.63
CA ILE A 107 1.76 -3.96 -17.73
C ILE A 107 1.94 -4.47 -19.17
N SER A 108 0.93 -4.27 -20.03
CA SER A 108 1.02 -4.56 -21.46
C SER A 108 2.10 -3.75 -22.19
N LYS A 109 2.44 -2.56 -21.71
CA LYS A 109 3.54 -1.73 -22.24
C LYS A 109 4.92 -2.31 -21.88
N LEU A 110 4.97 -3.15 -20.85
CA LEU A 110 6.19 -3.79 -20.34
C LEU A 110 6.26 -5.28 -20.72
N GLY A 111 5.44 -5.70 -21.69
CA GLY A 111 5.43 -7.07 -22.21
C GLY A 111 4.54 -8.06 -21.45
N GLY A 112 3.90 -7.65 -20.36
CA GLY A 112 2.99 -8.50 -19.60
C GLY A 112 1.58 -8.60 -20.20
N ASP A 113 0.86 -9.66 -19.89
CA ASP A 113 -0.54 -9.86 -20.23
C ASP A 113 -1.43 -9.43 -19.04
N PRO A 114 -2.21 -8.35 -19.15
CA PRO A 114 -3.10 -7.92 -18.08
C PRO A 114 -4.21 -8.94 -17.75
N GLU A 115 -4.51 -9.88 -18.66
CA GLU A 115 -5.51 -10.93 -18.45
C GLU A 115 -4.92 -12.18 -17.77
N LEU A 116 -3.59 -12.23 -17.57
CA LEU A 116 -2.88 -13.33 -16.92
C LEU A 116 -2.10 -12.89 -15.67
N ILE A 117 -2.63 -11.90 -14.93
CA ILE A 117 -2.07 -11.50 -13.64
C ILE A 117 -2.38 -12.55 -12.57
N THR A 118 -1.35 -12.97 -11.82
CA THR A 118 -1.46 -13.77 -10.60
C THR A 118 -1.12 -12.89 -9.41
N ASN A 119 -2.10 -12.67 -8.52
CA ASN A 119 -1.93 -11.92 -7.29
C ASN A 119 -1.36 -12.83 -6.20
N TRP A 120 -0.20 -12.50 -5.65
CA TRP A 120 0.51 -13.31 -4.68
C TRP A 120 0.88 -12.47 -3.46
N GLY A 121 0.74 -13.02 -2.26
CA GLY A 121 1.23 -12.36 -1.05
C GLY A 121 1.51 -13.32 0.10
N PHE A 122 2.32 -12.85 1.04
CA PHE A 122 2.69 -13.52 2.28
C PHE A 122 2.30 -12.68 3.51
N SER A 123 1.85 -13.31 4.61
CA SER A 123 1.52 -12.60 5.85
C SER A 123 0.43 -11.53 5.63
N ALA A 124 0.66 -10.28 6.02
CA ALA A 124 -0.23 -9.15 5.71
C ALA A 124 -0.49 -9.01 4.20
N GLY A 125 0.50 -9.27 3.35
CA GLY A 125 0.33 -9.31 1.89
C GLY A 125 -0.58 -10.45 1.44
N GLY A 126 -0.54 -11.59 2.12
CA GLY A 126 -1.51 -12.68 1.90
C GLY A 126 -2.93 -12.23 2.25
N SER A 127 -3.08 -11.42 3.30
CA SER A 127 -4.35 -10.80 3.67
C SER A 127 -4.81 -9.74 2.65
N GLN A 128 -3.90 -8.99 2.03
CA GLN A 128 -4.23 -8.08 0.93
C GLN A 128 -4.83 -8.84 -0.28
N VAL A 129 -4.31 -10.03 -0.61
CA VAL A 129 -4.89 -10.89 -1.64
C VAL A 129 -6.31 -11.32 -1.25
N VAL A 130 -6.52 -11.73 0.00
CA VAL A 130 -7.86 -12.10 0.50
C VAL A 130 -8.83 -10.92 0.45
N ILE A 131 -8.41 -9.74 0.93
CA ILE A 131 -9.22 -8.51 0.89
C ILE A 131 -9.60 -8.19 -0.55
N SER A 132 -8.65 -8.27 -1.48
CA SER A 132 -8.91 -8.03 -2.91
C SER A 132 -9.95 -8.97 -3.52
N LEU A 133 -10.05 -10.21 -3.03
CA LEU A 133 -11.07 -11.18 -3.45
C LEU A 133 -12.46 -10.86 -2.86
N THR A 134 -12.50 -10.35 -1.63
CA THR A 134 -13.76 -10.16 -0.87
C THR A 134 -14.25 -8.72 -0.82
N THR A 135 -13.53 -7.77 -1.43
CA THR A 135 -13.90 -6.35 -1.40
C THR A 135 -15.32 -6.19 -1.98
N PHE A 136 -16.17 -5.41 -1.30
CA PHE A 136 -17.59 -5.22 -1.66
C PHE A 136 -18.37 -6.54 -1.82
N GLY A 137 -18.07 -7.52 -0.97
CA GLY A 137 -18.72 -8.83 -0.97
C GLY A 137 -18.38 -9.68 -2.21
N GLY A 138 -17.36 -9.30 -2.98
CA GLY A 138 -16.99 -9.99 -4.23
C GLY A 138 -17.94 -9.73 -5.40
N HIS A 139 -18.86 -8.77 -5.29
CA HIS A 139 -19.94 -8.57 -6.26
C HIS A 139 -19.81 -7.32 -7.14
N GLU A 140 -19.11 -6.27 -6.69
CA GLU A 140 -19.05 -5.01 -7.45
C GLU A 140 -17.75 -4.81 -8.25
N TRP A 141 -16.79 -5.74 -8.16
CA TRP A 141 -15.46 -5.56 -8.73
C TRP A 141 -15.02 -6.74 -9.57
N THR A 142 -14.77 -6.50 -10.86
CA THR A 142 -14.04 -7.46 -11.69
C THR A 142 -12.60 -7.53 -11.17
N PRO A 143 -12.14 -8.68 -10.65
CA PRO A 143 -10.78 -8.81 -10.15
C PRO A 143 -9.81 -8.48 -11.29
N ARG A 144 -8.87 -7.58 -11.04
CA ARG A 144 -7.79 -7.23 -11.98
C ARG A 144 -6.69 -8.29 -12.07
N PHE A 145 -7.01 -9.51 -11.66
CA PHE A 145 -6.13 -10.66 -11.67
C PHE A 145 -6.93 -11.93 -11.91
N LYS A 146 -6.27 -12.91 -12.53
CA LYS A 146 -6.86 -14.19 -12.93
C LYS A 146 -6.68 -15.29 -11.88
N ARG A 147 -5.62 -15.19 -11.08
CA ARG A 147 -5.19 -16.22 -10.12
C ARG A 147 -4.74 -15.58 -8.82
N ALA A 148 -4.89 -16.30 -7.72
CA ALA A 148 -4.46 -15.86 -6.39
C ALA A 148 -3.58 -16.93 -5.73
N VAL A 149 -2.51 -16.50 -5.08
CA VAL A 149 -1.66 -17.32 -4.22
C VAL A 149 -1.60 -16.63 -2.85
N ILE A 150 -2.03 -17.34 -1.82
CA ILE A 150 -2.17 -16.80 -0.46
C ILE A 150 -1.27 -17.62 0.46
N ASN A 151 -0.17 -17.04 0.92
CA ASN A 151 0.75 -17.70 1.85
C ASN A 151 0.60 -17.11 3.26
N SER A 152 0.28 -17.96 4.23
CA SER A 152 0.24 -17.62 5.65
C SER A 152 -0.45 -16.26 5.94
N PRO A 153 -1.70 -16.05 5.50
CA PRO A 153 -2.36 -14.75 5.62
C PRO A 153 -2.51 -14.36 7.10
N GLY A 154 -2.19 -13.12 7.43
CA GLY A 154 -2.42 -12.56 8.76
C GLY A 154 -3.91 -12.28 8.99
N TRP A 155 -4.60 -13.17 9.69
CA TRP A 155 -6.00 -12.98 10.11
C TRP A 155 -6.05 -12.43 11.53
N PHE A 156 -6.24 -11.12 11.63
CA PHE A 156 -6.61 -10.48 12.88
C PHE A 156 -8.08 -10.08 12.74
N PRO A 157 -8.95 -10.35 13.73
CA PRO A 157 -10.24 -9.70 13.79
C PRO A 157 -9.95 -8.20 13.85
N GLY A 158 -10.12 -7.53 12.70
CA GLY A 158 -9.72 -6.14 12.55
C GLY A 158 -10.35 -5.30 13.65
N SER A 159 -9.57 -4.37 14.18
CA SER A 159 -10.05 -3.43 15.19
C SER A 159 -11.40 -2.85 14.75
N GLY A 160 -12.44 -3.06 15.57
CA GLY A 160 -13.76 -2.52 15.26
C GLY A 160 -13.70 -0.99 15.17
N HIS A 161 -14.69 -0.36 14.54
CA HIS A 161 -14.73 1.11 14.39
C HIS A 161 -14.46 1.85 15.73
N ALA A 162 -14.98 1.33 16.84
CA ALA A 162 -14.73 1.88 18.17
C ALA A 162 -13.26 1.82 18.62
N GLN A 163 -12.53 0.74 18.31
CA GLN A 163 -11.11 0.61 18.64
C GLN A 163 -10.25 1.53 17.76
N ALA A 164 -10.55 1.62 16.46
CA ALA A 164 -9.87 2.54 15.55
C ALA A 164 -10.08 4.02 15.95
N GLU A 165 -11.30 4.37 16.38
CA GLU A 165 -11.62 5.70 16.89
C GLU A 165 -10.86 6.00 18.19
N GLN A 166 -10.76 5.03 19.11
CA GLN A 166 -9.95 5.20 20.33
C GLN A 166 -8.46 5.40 20.02
N PHE A 167 -7.93 4.64 19.05
CA PHE A 167 -6.56 4.82 18.59
C PHE A 167 -6.35 6.25 18.06
N LEU A 168 -7.22 6.72 17.15
CA LEU A 168 -7.16 8.09 16.61
C LEU A 168 -7.20 9.14 17.73
N GLN A 169 -8.09 8.98 18.71
CA GLN A 169 -8.21 9.92 19.83
C GLN A 169 -6.95 9.95 20.69
N ASN A 170 -6.36 8.78 20.98
CA ASN A 170 -5.15 8.68 21.79
C ASN A 170 -3.94 9.28 21.06
N VAL A 171 -3.80 9.03 19.76
CA VAL A 171 -2.76 9.67 18.93
C VAL A 171 -2.96 11.18 18.90
N THR A 172 -4.18 11.67 18.68
CA THR A 172 -4.48 13.12 18.65
C THR A 172 -4.13 13.80 19.98
N LYS A 173 -4.46 13.15 21.11
CA LYS A 173 -4.11 13.65 22.45
C LYS A 173 -2.59 13.70 22.66
N LEU A 174 -1.86 12.69 22.18
CA LEU A 174 -0.40 12.61 22.34
C LEU A 174 0.34 13.61 21.46
N VAL A 175 -0.10 13.82 20.23
CA VAL A 175 0.43 14.85 19.32
C VAL A 175 0.25 16.25 19.92
N GLY A 176 -0.91 16.50 20.54
CA GLY A 176 -1.25 17.81 21.09
C GLY A 176 -1.52 18.87 20.01
N GLY A 177 -2.18 19.96 20.39
CA GLY A 177 -2.46 21.09 19.47
C GLY A 177 -3.59 20.87 18.46
N CYS A 178 -4.05 19.63 18.25
CA CYS A 178 -5.24 19.33 17.45
C CYS A 178 -6.50 19.10 18.31
N PRO A 179 -7.69 19.54 17.85
CA PRO A 179 -8.95 19.21 18.51
C PRO A 179 -9.20 17.71 18.42
N VAL A 180 -9.70 17.11 19.51
CA VAL A 180 -9.94 15.66 19.62
C VAL A 180 -11.43 15.38 19.43
N SER A 181 -11.77 14.34 18.65
CA SER A 181 -13.15 13.90 18.41
C SER A 181 -14.05 14.96 17.77
N THR A 182 -13.50 15.80 16.90
CA THR A 182 -14.26 16.79 16.12
C THR A 182 -14.10 16.57 14.63
N SER A 183 -14.94 17.22 13.83
CA SER A 183 -14.82 17.20 12.36
C SER A 183 -13.51 17.81 11.85
N GLU A 184 -12.81 18.59 12.69
CA GLU A 184 -11.57 19.28 12.36
C GLU A 184 -10.33 18.43 12.71
N THR A 185 -10.48 17.38 13.51
CA THR A 185 -9.38 16.53 14.00
C THR A 185 -8.49 16.05 12.85
N ILE A 186 -9.08 15.43 11.83
CA ILE A 186 -8.33 14.89 10.68
C ILE A 186 -7.68 16.00 9.86
N ALA A 187 -8.36 17.13 9.67
CA ALA A 187 -7.81 18.26 8.93
C ALA A 187 -6.59 18.86 9.65
N CYS A 188 -6.62 18.91 10.98
CA CYS A 188 -5.50 19.34 11.79
C CYS A 188 -4.32 18.36 11.71
N LEU A 189 -4.57 17.06 11.91
CA LEU A 189 -3.52 16.03 11.89
C LEU A 189 -2.76 15.97 10.56
N ARG A 190 -3.41 16.29 9.44
CA ARG A 190 -2.76 16.39 8.11
C ARG A 190 -1.71 17.49 7.98
N ASN A 191 -1.67 18.43 8.92
CA ASN A 191 -0.67 19.51 8.96
C ASN A 191 0.42 19.26 10.02
N VAL A 192 0.34 18.14 10.74
CA VAL A 192 1.36 17.74 11.71
C VAL A 192 2.55 17.17 10.95
N ASP A 193 3.76 17.47 11.43
CA ASP A 193 4.98 16.92 10.86
C ASP A 193 4.98 15.38 10.92
N TYR A 194 5.45 14.75 9.84
CA TYR A 194 5.47 13.30 9.67
C TYR A 194 6.15 12.59 10.85
N ALA A 195 7.33 13.04 11.29
CA ALA A 195 8.08 12.37 12.35
C ALA A 195 7.35 12.47 13.70
N THR A 196 6.66 13.59 13.94
CA THR A 196 5.85 13.78 15.14
C THR A 196 4.64 12.84 15.14
N LEU A 197 3.96 12.73 14.01
CA LEU A 197 2.78 11.87 13.89
C LEU A 197 3.15 10.39 13.98
N LEU A 198 4.24 9.97 13.31
CA LEU A 198 4.77 8.61 13.36
C LEU A 198 5.12 8.21 14.80
N ALA A 199 5.93 9.02 15.49
CA ALA A 199 6.35 8.72 16.86
C ALA A 199 5.16 8.61 17.83
N ALA A 200 4.13 9.46 17.66
CA ALA A 200 2.91 9.36 18.45
C ALA A 200 2.14 8.07 18.15
N SER A 201 1.99 7.70 16.87
CA SER A 201 1.34 6.46 16.47
C SER A 201 2.04 5.21 16.99
N GLU A 202 3.37 5.14 16.90
CA GLU A 202 4.17 4.05 17.46
C GLU A 202 4.01 3.95 18.98
N SER A 203 4.13 5.07 19.69
CA SER A 203 3.99 5.10 21.15
C SER A 203 2.62 4.62 21.62
N ILE A 204 1.54 5.01 20.94
CA ILE A 204 0.18 4.53 21.27
C ILE A 204 0.02 3.03 20.95
N THR A 205 0.62 2.56 19.86
CA THR A 205 0.59 1.14 19.49
C THR A 205 1.28 0.29 20.56
N ASP A 206 2.48 0.69 21.00
CA ASP A 206 3.25 0.00 22.05
C ASP A 206 2.55 0.05 23.41
N THR A 207 1.97 1.20 23.77
CA THR A 207 1.35 1.41 25.10
C THR A 207 0.10 0.56 25.29
N TYR A 208 -0.72 0.44 24.25
CA TYR A 208 -2.05 -0.17 24.35
C TYR A 208 -2.14 -1.54 23.68
N GLY A 209 -1.05 -1.99 23.04
CA GLY A 209 -0.99 -3.28 22.35
C GLY A 209 -2.09 -3.39 21.28
N TYR A 210 -2.40 -2.29 20.58
CA TYR A 210 -3.36 -2.30 19.49
C TYR A 210 -2.89 -3.30 18.44
N GLN A 211 -3.51 -4.48 18.42
CA GLN A 211 -3.33 -5.45 17.35
C GLN A 211 -4.12 -4.93 16.15
N MET A 212 -3.39 -4.46 15.15
CA MET A 212 -3.94 -4.02 13.87
C MET A 212 -4.10 -5.20 12.92
#